data_AF-A0A9W9L164-F1
#
_entry.id   AF-A0A9W9L164-F1
#
_cell.length_a   1.000
_cell.length_b   1.000
_cell.length_c   1.000
_cell.angle_alpha   90.00
_cell.angle_beta   90.00
_cell.angle_gamma   90.00
#
_symmetry.space_group_name_H-M   'P 1'
#
loop_
_entity.id
_entity.type
_entity.pdbx_description
1 polymer ?
#
loop_
_entity_poly.entity_id
_entity_poly.type
_entity_poly.pdbx_seq_one_letter_code
_entity_poly.pdbx_strand_id
1 'polypeptide(L)'
;MAHLYWLSVVLSLWPLFSLSVAEGCWRDTSCTGPEDTAFSGPWENNIFSPASRIVRPVSTLSELKSNAITDQSYPYKATLHGNGSLVVFDFGIEVGGIVHLDYTSTGSGAIGLAFTEAKNWIGEWSDSSSALYHDGALYANISSAGNSTYVMPDKYLRGGFRYLTVFLITDDSASVQIDDLRLELAFKPTWANLRAYQGYFHCSDELLNRIWYSGAYTLQTNEVPVNTGRVTDGVTSGWVNNGTLGPGDTIIVDGAKRDRAVWPGDMGIAVPSAFVSLGDLESVKNALQIMYNTQVRLTPSPHPCWVQPDKSCLIGQDNGCI
;
A
#
# COMPACT_ATOMS: atom_id res chain seq x y z
N MET A 1 22.53 -68.68 3.48
CA MET A 1 21.14 -68.19 3.57
C MET A 1 21.20 -66.73 4.00
N ALA A 2 20.98 -65.81 3.07
CA ALA A 2 21.06 -64.36 3.31
C ALA A 2 19.70 -63.86 3.81
N HIS A 3 19.69 -63.15 4.94
CA HIS A 3 18.50 -62.49 5.48
C HIS A 3 18.38 -61.08 4.90
N LEU A 4 17.32 -60.82 4.15
CA LEU A 4 16.92 -59.49 3.70
C LEU A 4 16.09 -58.81 4.80
N TYR A 5 16.54 -57.66 5.29
CA TYR A 5 15.72 -56.76 6.11
C TYR A 5 15.01 -55.76 5.19
N TRP A 6 13.67 -55.78 5.20
CA TRP A 6 12.85 -54.74 4.56
C TRP A 6 12.55 -53.64 5.59
N LEU A 7 13.10 -52.45 5.36
CA LEU A 7 12.74 -51.22 6.07
C LEU A 7 11.59 -50.54 5.32
N SER A 8 10.39 -50.58 5.89
CA SER A 8 9.23 -49.84 5.39
C SER A 8 9.34 -48.36 5.77
N VAL A 9 9.62 -47.50 4.79
CA VAL A 9 9.56 -46.04 4.96
C VAL A 9 8.11 -45.60 4.78
N VAL A 10 7.48 -45.13 5.86
CA VAL A 10 6.15 -44.51 5.81
C VAL A 10 6.34 -43.02 5.54
N LEU A 11 6.06 -42.59 4.30
CA LEU A 11 5.96 -41.17 3.94
C LEU A 11 4.62 -40.63 4.44
N SER A 12 4.65 -39.86 5.53
CA SER A 12 3.51 -39.09 6.02
C SER A 12 3.37 -37.82 5.17
N LEU A 13 2.46 -37.84 4.19
CA LEU A 13 1.98 -36.64 3.51
C LEU A 13 1.04 -35.89 4.45
N TRP A 14 1.52 -34.77 5.02
CA TRP A 14 0.66 -33.82 5.72
C TRP A 14 -0.03 -32.93 4.68
N PRO A 15 -1.36 -32.92 4.60
CA PRO A 15 -2.04 -31.95 3.76
C PRO A 15 -1.98 -30.59 4.46
N LEU A 16 -1.20 -29.67 3.90
CA LEU A 16 -1.32 -28.25 4.19
C LEU A 16 -2.66 -27.78 3.62
N PHE A 17 -3.73 -27.94 4.40
CA PHE A 17 -4.99 -27.25 4.12
C PHE A 17 -4.79 -25.78 4.47
N SER A 18 -4.30 -25.00 3.51
CA SER A 18 -4.52 -23.56 3.51
C SER A 18 -6.03 -23.38 3.34
N LEU A 19 -6.72 -22.99 4.42
CA LEU A 19 -8.07 -22.43 4.31
C LEU A 19 -7.94 -21.15 3.47
N SER A 20 -8.11 -21.29 2.15
CA SER A 20 -8.31 -20.18 1.24
C SER A 20 -9.60 -19.51 1.67
N VAL A 21 -9.47 -18.44 2.45
CA VAL A 21 -10.53 -17.43 2.48
C VAL A 21 -10.62 -16.96 1.04
N ALA A 22 -11.79 -17.11 0.40
CA ALA A 22 -12.01 -16.58 -0.93
C ALA A 22 -11.59 -15.11 -0.91
N GLU A 23 -10.55 -14.78 -1.68
CA GLU A 23 -9.95 -13.47 -1.60
C GLU A 23 -10.94 -12.43 -2.12
N GLY A 24 -11.33 -11.49 -1.26
CA GLY A 24 -12.31 -10.48 -1.58
C GLY A 24 -11.71 -9.29 -2.32
N CYS A 25 -12.57 -8.57 -3.04
CA CYS A 25 -12.30 -7.21 -3.44
C CYS A 25 -12.18 -6.28 -2.23
N TRP A 26 -11.73 -5.06 -2.45
CA TRP A 26 -11.48 -4.16 -1.33
C TRP A 26 -12.81 -3.75 -0.68
N ARG A 27 -13.11 -4.36 0.47
CA ARG A 27 -14.28 -4.06 1.32
C ARG A 27 -15.58 -4.13 0.54
N ASP A 28 -16.36 -3.05 0.52
CA ASP A 28 -17.69 -2.98 -0.11
C ASP A 28 -17.64 -2.77 -1.63
N THR A 29 -16.47 -2.83 -2.26
CA THR A 29 -16.35 -2.68 -3.73
C THR A 29 -16.72 -3.96 -4.46
N SER A 30 -17.36 -3.81 -5.61
CA SER A 30 -17.77 -4.96 -6.42
C SER A 30 -16.56 -5.60 -7.10
N CYS A 31 -16.50 -6.94 -7.08
CA CYS A 31 -15.51 -7.68 -7.84
C CYS A 31 -15.86 -7.71 -9.33
N THR A 32 -15.26 -6.80 -10.08
CA THR A 32 -15.42 -6.70 -11.54
C THR A 32 -14.12 -6.96 -12.31
N GLY A 33 -13.02 -7.15 -11.59
CA GLY A 33 -11.73 -7.54 -12.17
C GLY A 33 -11.73 -8.97 -12.69
N PRO A 34 -10.70 -9.34 -13.47
CA PRO A 34 -10.49 -10.70 -13.91
C PRO A 34 -10.26 -11.64 -12.73
N GLU A 35 -10.81 -12.85 -12.83
CA GLU A 35 -10.64 -13.90 -11.81
C GLU A 35 -9.23 -14.50 -11.85
N ASP A 36 -8.63 -14.57 -13.05
CA ASP A 36 -7.33 -15.17 -13.29
C ASP A 36 -6.54 -14.41 -14.37
N THR A 37 -5.25 -14.71 -14.43
CA THR A 37 -4.35 -14.36 -15.52
C THR A 37 -4.96 -14.73 -16.87
N ALA A 38 -4.81 -13.87 -17.88
CA ALA A 38 -5.29 -14.13 -19.24
C ALA A 38 -4.72 -15.45 -19.81
N PHE A 39 -3.46 -15.77 -19.50
CA PHE A 39 -2.85 -17.07 -19.77
C PHE A 39 -1.57 -17.25 -18.94
N SER A 40 -1.30 -18.49 -18.53
CA SER A 40 -0.14 -18.87 -17.70
C SER A 40 1.17 -18.86 -18.49
N GLY A 41 2.30 -18.55 -17.83
CA GLY A 41 3.61 -18.62 -18.47
C GLY A 41 4.77 -18.10 -17.61
N PRO A 42 6.01 -18.14 -18.13
CA PRO A 42 7.20 -17.78 -17.35
C PRO A 42 7.21 -16.33 -16.86
N TRP A 43 6.44 -15.46 -17.51
CA TRP A 43 6.31 -14.04 -17.17
C TRP A 43 5.59 -13.78 -15.85
N GLU A 44 4.82 -14.74 -15.33
CA GLU A 44 4.13 -14.62 -14.04
C GLU A 44 5.11 -14.45 -12.88
N ASN A 45 6.34 -14.95 -13.02
CA ASN A 45 7.42 -14.77 -12.04
C ASN A 45 7.86 -13.30 -11.90
N ASN A 46 7.55 -12.47 -12.89
CA ASN A 46 7.88 -11.05 -12.86
C ASN A 46 6.76 -10.19 -12.28
N ILE A 47 5.57 -10.74 -12.02
CA ILE A 47 4.46 -9.99 -11.42
C ILE A 47 4.79 -9.66 -9.98
N PHE A 48 4.96 -8.37 -9.73
CA PHE A 48 5.27 -7.82 -8.42
C PHE A 48 4.07 -7.72 -7.47
N SER A 49 2.86 -7.76 -8.02
CA SER A 49 1.64 -7.68 -7.20
C SER A 49 1.55 -8.80 -6.16
N PRO A 50 1.25 -8.49 -4.90
CA PRO A 50 1.08 -9.51 -3.88
C PRO A 50 -0.03 -10.51 -4.23
N ALA A 51 0.15 -11.77 -3.83
CA ALA A 51 -0.84 -12.83 -4.04
C ALA A 51 -2.00 -12.80 -3.03
N SER A 52 -2.01 -11.81 -2.13
CA SER A 52 -3.02 -11.63 -1.08
C SER A 52 -3.20 -10.14 -0.83
N ARG A 53 -4.44 -9.67 -0.67
CA ARG A 53 -4.77 -8.32 -0.21
C ARG A 53 -4.27 -8.04 1.20
N ILE A 54 -4.13 -9.08 2.03
CA ILE A 54 -3.49 -8.96 3.34
C ILE A 54 -2.01 -9.33 3.19
N VAL A 55 -1.14 -8.33 3.34
CA VAL A 55 0.31 -8.49 3.27
C VAL A 55 0.98 -8.21 4.60
N ARG A 56 2.20 -8.71 4.77
CA ARG A 56 3.02 -8.51 5.97
C ARG A 56 4.44 -8.11 5.55
N PRO A 57 5.20 -7.45 6.44
CA PRO A 57 6.61 -7.21 6.22
C PRO A 57 7.37 -8.49 5.91
N VAL A 58 8.38 -8.38 5.04
CA VAL A 58 9.26 -9.49 4.67
C VAL A 58 10.60 -9.45 5.41
N SER A 59 10.90 -8.36 6.11
CA SER A 59 12.06 -8.26 7.01
C SER A 59 11.93 -7.09 8.01
N THR A 60 12.88 -7.02 8.95
CA THR A 60 13.13 -5.83 9.78
C THR A 60 14.53 -5.29 9.53
N LEU A 61 14.69 -3.96 9.45
CA LEU A 61 16.00 -3.36 9.18
C LEU A 61 16.83 -3.29 10.46
N SER A 62 17.97 -3.97 10.49
CA SER A 62 18.89 -4.01 11.64
C SER A 62 19.56 -2.68 11.96
N GLU A 63 19.86 -1.89 10.93
CA GLU A 63 20.66 -0.67 11.05
C GLU A 63 19.96 0.44 11.86
N LEU A 64 18.64 0.34 12.05
CA LEU A 64 17.81 1.36 12.67
C LEU A 64 16.90 0.75 13.73
N LYS A 65 17.51 -0.05 14.60
CA LYS A 65 16.86 -0.56 15.82
C LYS A 65 17.39 0.22 17.00
N SER A 66 16.48 0.79 17.80
CA SER A 66 16.80 1.41 19.08
C SER A 66 16.05 0.67 20.17
N ASN A 67 16.78 0.07 21.12
CA ASN A 67 16.23 -0.68 22.26
C ASN A 67 15.05 -1.61 21.90
N ALA A 68 15.19 -2.35 20.80
CA ALA A 68 14.16 -3.24 20.26
C ALA A 68 14.76 -4.62 19.95
N ILE A 69 14.01 -5.68 20.28
CA ILE A 69 14.38 -7.08 20.00
C ILE A 69 13.46 -7.60 18.90
N THR A 70 14.03 -8.10 17.79
CA THR A 70 13.23 -8.64 16.68
C THR A 70 13.32 -10.15 16.60
N ASP A 71 12.18 -10.80 16.39
CA ASP A 71 12.11 -12.20 16.00
C ASP A 71 12.01 -12.30 14.47
N GLN A 72 12.87 -13.13 13.88
CA GLN A 72 12.92 -13.36 12.44
C GLN A 72 11.98 -14.50 12.00
N SER A 73 11.26 -15.14 12.92
CA SER A 73 10.19 -16.08 12.58
C SER A 73 9.05 -15.34 11.87
N TYR A 74 8.50 -15.93 10.80
CA TYR A 74 7.38 -15.33 10.07
C TYR A 74 6.04 -15.73 10.74
N PRO A 75 5.11 -14.78 10.99
CA PRO A 75 5.20 -13.34 10.76
C PRO A 75 6.19 -12.64 11.70
N TYR A 76 6.95 -11.67 11.18
CA TYR A 76 8.00 -10.97 11.93
C TYR A 76 7.44 -10.23 13.14
N LYS A 77 8.08 -10.44 14.30
CA LYS A 77 7.69 -9.83 15.58
C LYS A 77 8.78 -8.92 16.11
N ALA A 78 8.40 -7.99 16.96
CA ALA A 78 9.34 -7.11 17.63
C ALA A 78 8.88 -6.75 19.03
N THR A 79 9.80 -6.64 19.98
CA THR A 79 9.55 -6.10 21.31
C THR A 79 10.30 -4.78 21.44
N LEU A 80 9.55 -3.71 21.72
CA LEU A 80 10.01 -2.35 21.97
C LEU A 80 10.14 -2.16 23.48
N HIS A 81 11.27 -1.65 23.96
CA HIS A 81 11.55 -1.45 25.39
C HIS A 81 11.75 0.03 25.73
N GLY A 82 10.88 0.59 26.56
CA GLY A 82 10.98 1.97 27.03
C GLY A 82 10.76 3.02 25.94
N ASN A 83 10.84 4.28 26.37
CA ASN A 83 10.55 5.42 25.51
C ASN A 83 11.59 5.60 24.40
N GLY A 84 11.14 5.90 23.18
CA GLY A 84 12.01 6.10 22.01
C GLY A 84 12.62 4.81 21.46
N SER A 85 12.17 3.64 21.92
CA SER A 85 12.51 2.39 21.25
C SER A 85 11.80 2.29 19.91
N LEU A 86 12.50 1.77 18.90
CA LEU A 86 11.99 1.73 17.54
C LEU A 86 12.53 0.55 16.72
N VAL A 87 11.72 0.13 15.75
CA VAL A 87 12.06 -0.86 14.73
C VAL A 87 11.45 -0.45 13.39
N VAL A 88 12.16 -0.71 12.29
CA VAL A 88 11.64 -0.50 10.93
C VAL A 88 11.30 -1.84 10.29
N PHE A 89 10.05 -1.97 9.85
CA PHE A 89 9.56 -3.10 9.06
C PHE A 89 9.64 -2.77 7.56
N ASP A 90 10.19 -3.68 6.76
CA ASP A 90 10.28 -3.56 5.30
C ASP A 90 9.32 -4.55 4.63
N PHE A 91 8.37 -4.03 3.84
CA PHE A 91 7.46 -4.84 3.03
C PHE A 91 8.12 -5.46 1.80
N GLY A 92 9.36 -5.07 1.49
CA GLY A 92 10.14 -5.56 0.34
C GLY A 92 9.73 -4.93 -0.99
N ILE A 93 8.52 -4.41 -1.04
CA ILE A 93 7.91 -3.74 -2.18
C ILE A 93 7.05 -2.57 -1.72
N GLU A 94 6.81 -1.62 -2.62
CA GLU A 94 5.83 -0.55 -2.45
C GLU A 94 4.43 -1.15 -2.20
N VAL A 95 3.75 -0.69 -1.16
CA VAL A 95 2.42 -1.12 -0.73
C VAL A 95 1.59 0.09 -0.33
N GLY A 96 0.27 -0.08 -0.19
CA GLY A 96 -0.60 1.02 0.23
C GLY A 96 -1.96 0.54 0.71
N GLY A 97 -2.44 1.08 1.83
CA GLY A 97 -3.71 0.69 2.43
C GLY A 97 -3.80 0.93 3.93
N ILE A 98 -4.41 -0.02 4.65
CA ILE A 98 -4.80 0.09 6.07
C ILE A 98 -3.99 -0.85 6.95
N VAL A 99 -3.23 -0.30 7.91
CA VAL A 99 -2.39 -1.08 8.83
C VAL A 99 -3.24 -1.65 9.96
N HIS A 100 -2.99 -2.90 10.29
CA HIS A 100 -3.48 -3.56 11.50
C HIS A 100 -2.28 -4.02 12.34
N LEU A 101 -2.38 -3.78 13.64
CA LEU A 101 -1.42 -4.23 14.64
C LEU A 101 -2.13 -5.06 15.69
N ASP A 102 -1.59 -6.23 15.99
CA ASP A 102 -1.90 -6.97 17.20
C ASP A 102 -0.68 -6.87 18.12
N TYR A 103 -0.88 -6.45 19.37
CA TYR A 103 0.23 -6.19 20.29
C TYR A 103 -0.12 -6.45 21.75
N THR A 104 0.91 -6.63 22.56
CA THR A 104 0.82 -6.82 24.00
C THR A 104 1.68 -5.78 24.71
N SER A 105 1.09 -4.98 25.60
CA SER A 105 1.79 -3.94 26.36
C SER A 105 1.95 -4.31 27.84
N THR A 106 3.05 -3.91 28.47
CA THR A 106 3.24 -4.00 29.93
C THR A 106 2.84 -2.74 30.69
N GLY A 107 2.50 -1.65 29.99
CA GLY A 107 2.15 -0.35 30.59
C GLY A 107 1.29 0.52 29.68
N SER A 108 1.16 1.80 30.01
CA SER A 108 0.49 2.81 29.19
C SER A 108 1.48 3.52 28.26
N GLY A 109 0.98 4.20 27.22
CA GLY A 109 1.81 4.90 26.25
C GLY A 109 1.12 5.06 24.90
N ALA A 110 1.90 5.11 23.83
CA ALA A 110 1.42 5.09 22.46
C ALA A 110 2.44 4.42 21.54
N ILE A 111 1.95 3.66 20.57
CA ILE A 111 2.75 3.14 19.46
C ILE A 111 2.66 4.15 18.32
N GLY A 112 3.79 4.72 17.94
CA GLY A 112 3.93 5.58 16.77
C GLY A 112 4.13 4.78 15.48
N LEU A 113 3.50 5.23 14.40
CA LEU A 113 3.55 4.65 13.06
C LEU A 113 3.99 5.71 12.05
N ALA A 114 5.16 5.52 11.46
CA ALA A 114 5.71 6.43 10.45
C ALA A 114 6.01 5.70 9.13
N PHE A 115 5.56 6.28 8.02
CA PHE A 115 5.50 5.64 6.70
C PHE A 115 6.44 6.30 5.71
N THR A 116 7.20 5.52 4.94
CA THR A 116 8.10 6.05 3.91
C THR A 116 8.22 5.14 2.70
N GLU A 117 8.40 5.73 1.52
CA GLU A 117 8.67 4.98 0.28
C GLU A 117 10.15 4.57 0.19
N ALA A 118 11.06 5.45 0.65
CA ALA A 118 12.49 5.28 0.48
C ALA A 118 13.26 5.18 1.81
N LYS A 119 14.26 4.28 1.82
CA LYS A 119 15.07 3.94 3.01
C LYS A 119 15.83 5.13 3.60
N ASN A 120 16.13 6.16 2.81
CA ASN A 120 16.87 7.34 3.27
C ASN A 120 16.02 8.31 4.11
N TRP A 121 14.70 8.13 4.16
CA TRP A 121 13.78 9.01 4.89
C TRP A 121 13.12 8.36 6.10
N ILE A 122 13.45 7.11 6.41
CA ILE A 122 12.92 6.40 7.58
C ILE A 122 13.30 7.09 8.88
N GLY A 123 12.36 7.14 9.80
CA GLY A 123 12.49 7.71 11.13
C GLY A 123 11.16 7.69 11.86
N GLU A 124 11.04 8.49 12.92
CA GLU A 124 9.81 8.65 13.71
C GLU A 124 8.78 9.57 13.03
N TRP A 125 9.11 10.10 11.85
CA TRP A 125 8.21 10.89 11.03
C TRP A 125 8.05 10.27 9.64
N SER A 126 6.82 10.22 9.16
CA SER A 126 6.49 9.81 7.80
C SER A 126 7.06 10.81 6.80
N ASP A 127 7.51 10.33 5.65
CA ASP A 127 7.98 11.20 4.57
C ASP A 127 6.85 12.07 4.01
N SER A 128 7.22 13.18 3.39
CA SER A 128 6.24 14.21 3.02
C SER A 128 5.27 13.76 1.93
N SER A 129 3.98 14.03 2.14
CA SER A 129 2.95 14.00 1.11
C SER A 129 2.46 15.41 0.74
N SER A 130 3.27 16.45 0.99
CA SER A 130 2.93 17.85 0.66
C SER A 130 4.12 18.71 0.20
N ALA A 131 5.29 18.10 -0.05
CA ALA A 131 6.57 18.71 -0.47
C ALA A 131 7.19 19.73 0.51
N LEU A 132 6.43 20.27 1.47
CA LEU A 132 6.87 21.35 2.37
C LEU A 132 7.29 20.86 3.76
N TYR A 133 6.63 19.82 4.29
CA TYR A 133 6.89 19.29 5.65
C TYR A 133 6.73 17.77 5.70
N HIS A 134 7.37 17.12 6.67
CA HIS A 134 7.14 15.70 6.96
C HIS A 134 5.71 15.49 7.50
N ASP A 135 5.15 14.32 7.23
CA ASP A 135 3.74 14.02 7.48
C ASP A 135 3.44 13.62 8.94
N GLY A 136 4.46 13.58 9.80
CA GLY A 136 4.29 13.14 11.19
C GLY A 136 4.11 11.64 11.33
N ALA A 137 3.54 11.20 12.44
CA ALA A 137 3.23 9.80 12.70
C ALA A 137 1.77 9.66 13.15
N LEU A 138 1.20 8.48 12.94
CA LEU A 138 -0.05 8.08 13.58
C LEU A 138 0.25 7.42 14.91
N TYR A 139 -0.69 7.52 15.86
CA TYR A 139 -0.50 6.99 17.21
C TYR A 139 -1.63 6.03 17.59
N ALA A 140 -1.25 4.84 18.02
CA ALA A 140 -2.12 3.89 18.70
C ALA A 140 -1.94 4.04 20.21
N ASN A 141 -2.88 4.72 20.87
CA ASN A 141 -2.81 4.98 22.30
C ASN A 141 -3.07 3.70 23.12
N ILE A 142 -2.25 3.48 24.15
CA ILE A 142 -2.31 2.35 25.07
C ILE A 142 -2.74 2.88 26.44
N SER A 143 -3.95 2.52 26.88
CA SER A 143 -4.48 2.96 28.18
C SER A 143 -3.96 2.14 29.36
N SER A 144 -3.75 0.84 29.18
CA SER A 144 -3.26 -0.07 30.22
C SER A 144 -2.51 -1.26 29.63
N ALA A 145 -1.79 -1.98 30.50
CA ALA A 145 -1.16 -3.26 30.14
C ALA A 145 -2.19 -4.28 29.66
N GLY A 146 -1.76 -5.20 28.79
CA GLY A 146 -2.56 -6.27 28.22
C GLY A 146 -2.47 -6.36 26.70
N ASN A 147 -3.22 -7.31 26.15
CA ASN A 147 -3.31 -7.56 24.71
C ASN A 147 -4.32 -6.59 24.10
N SER A 148 -3.99 -6.02 22.94
CA SER A 148 -4.83 -5.07 22.24
C SER A 148 -4.60 -5.16 20.73
N THR A 149 -5.52 -4.54 19.99
CA THR A 149 -5.45 -4.45 18.53
C THR A 149 -5.65 -3.01 18.12
N TYR A 150 -4.88 -2.55 17.13
CA TYR A 150 -5.06 -1.25 16.49
C TYR A 150 -5.36 -1.44 15.01
N VAL A 151 -6.36 -0.71 14.53
CA VAL A 151 -6.67 -0.59 13.10
C VAL A 151 -6.51 0.87 12.73
N MET A 152 -5.69 1.14 11.72
CA MET A 152 -5.49 2.50 11.22
C MET A 152 -6.83 3.08 10.72
N PRO A 153 -7.23 4.29 11.16
CA PRO A 153 -8.46 4.91 10.67
C PRO A 153 -8.40 5.14 9.16
N ASP A 154 -9.48 4.82 8.46
CA ASP A 154 -9.55 4.85 6.99
C ASP A 154 -9.15 6.20 6.37
N LYS A 155 -9.52 7.31 7.02
CA LYS A 155 -9.16 8.65 6.54
C LYS A 155 -7.66 8.91 6.50
N TYR A 156 -6.86 8.10 7.22
CA TYR A 156 -5.40 8.16 7.24
C TYR A 156 -4.77 7.05 6.39
N LEU A 157 -5.52 6.41 5.48
CA LEU A 157 -4.99 5.49 4.49
C LEU A 157 -3.68 6.02 3.90
N ARG A 158 -2.61 5.23 3.98
CA ARG A 158 -1.33 5.58 3.35
C ARG A 158 -1.28 4.91 1.99
N GLY A 159 -1.33 5.72 0.95
CA GLY A 159 -1.52 5.21 -0.40
C GLY A 159 -0.27 4.60 -1.02
N GLY A 160 0.92 5.02 -0.58
CA GLY A 160 2.21 4.44 -0.97
C GLY A 160 3.20 4.54 0.19
N PHE A 161 3.81 3.42 0.54
CA PHE A 161 5.00 3.29 1.36
C PHE A 161 5.62 1.89 1.17
N ARG A 162 6.88 1.72 1.56
CA ARG A 162 7.55 0.41 1.66
C ARG A 162 8.01 0.11 3.08
N TYR A 163 8.45 1.14 3.79
CA TYR A 163 8.98 1.01 5.14
C TYR A 163 8.01 1.62 6.15
N LEU A 164 7.77 0.88 7.22
CA LEU A 164 6.97 1.31 8.36
C LEU A 164 7.84 1.28 9.61
N THR A 165 8.16 2.46 10.13
CA THR A 165 8.76 2.59 11.46
C THR A 165 7.69 2.45 12.51
N VAL A 166 7.91 1.55 13.47
CA VAL A 166 7.08 1.39 14.66
C VAL A 166 7.94 1.76 15.86
N PHE A 167 7.49 2.73 16.66
CA PHE A 167 8.22 3.22 17.81
C PHE A 167 7.31 3.40 19.03
N LEU A 168 7.90 3.40 20.22
CA LEU A 168 7.15 3.45 21.47
C LEU A 168 7.36 4.78 22.18
N ILE A 169 6.25 5.46 22.49
CA ILE A 169 6.21 6.61 23.40
C ILE A 169 5.60 6.16 24.70
N THR A 170 6.34 6.24 25.80
CA THR A 170 5.90 5.75 27.11
C THR A 170 6.76 6.34 28.22
N ASP A 171 6.60 5.88 29.46
CA ASP A 171 7.65 5.96 30.46
C ASP A 171 8.72 4.88 30.23
N ASP A 172 9.95 5.09 30.68
CA ASP A 172 11.07 4.15 30.41
C ASP A 172 10.88 2.72 30.96
N SER A 173 9.77 2.44 31.66
CA SER A 173 9.49 1.15 32.28
C SER A 173 8.59 0.22 31.46
N ALA A 174 7.80 0.75 30.52
CA ALA A 174 6.90 -0.06 29.72
C ALA A 174 7.59 -0.70 28.50
N SER A 175 7.03 -1.80 28.03
CA SER A 175 7.44 -2.48 26.81
C SER A 175 6.21 -2.90 26.01
N VAL A 176 6.39 -2.99 24.70
CA VAL A 176 5.34 -3.42 23.78
C VAL A 176 5.88 -4.49 22.87
N GLN A 177 5.23 -5.65 22.88
CA GLN A 177 5.46 -6.73 21.93
C GLN A 177 4.47 -6.61 20.78
N ILE A 178 4.97 -6.47 19.56
CA ILE A 178 4.21 -6.55 18.32
C ILE A 178 4.09 -8.03 17.94
N ASP A 179 2.87 -8.55 18.01
CA ASP A 179 2.57 -9.96 17.77
C ASP A 179 2.23 -10.25 16.30
N ASP A 180 1.54 -9.31 15.63
CA ASP A 180 1.31 -9.31 14.19
C ASP A 180 1.28 -7.87 13.64
N LEU A 181 1.89 -7.67 12.48
CA LEU A 181 1.80 -6.44 11.69
C LEU A 181 1.39 -6.82 10.27
N ARG A 182 0.20 -6.38 9.87
CA ARG A 182 -0.35 -6.65 8.54
C ARG A 182 -0.94 -5.38 7.92
N LEU A 183 -1.02 -5.38 6.60
CA LEU A 183 -1.60 -4.31 5.79
C LEU A 183 -2.69 -4.89 4.90
N GLU A 184 -3.88 -4.29 4.94
CA GLU A 184 -4.92 -4.49 3.93
C GLU A 184 -4.65 -3.56 2.74
N LEU A 185 -4.26 -4.12 1.60
CA LEU A 185 -4.00 -3.38 0.37
C LEU A 185 -5.28 -2.76 -0.19
N ALA A 186 -5.22 -1.46 -0.51
CA ALA A 186 -6.36 -0.71 -1.00
C ALA A 186 -6.37 -0.52 -2.53
N PHE A 187 -5.20 -0.54 -3.17
CA PHE A 187 -5.12 -0.39 -4.62
C PHE A 187 -5.76 -1.57 -5.35
N LYS A 188 -6.08 -1.35 -6.62
CA LYS A 188 -6.82 -2.25 -7.51
C LYS A 188 -8.05 -2.85 -6.82
N PRO A 189 -8.99 -2.00 -6.34
CA PRO A 189 -10.02 -2.42 -5.39
C PRO A 189 -10.98 -3.46 -5.95
N THR A 190 -11.25 -3.43 -7.26
CA THR A 190 -12.22 -4.30 -7.93
C THR A 190 -11.66 -5.68 -8.31
N TRP A 191 -10.38 -5.96 -8.06
CA TRP A 191 -9.74 -7.23 -8.42
C TRP A 191 -9.54 -8.09 -7.19
N ALA A 192 -10.24 -9.23 -7.11
CA ALA A 192 -10.00 -10.24 -6.08
C ALA A 192 -8.58 -10.83 -6.21
N ASN A 193 -8.17 -11.20 -7.43
CA ASN A 193 -6.84 -11.67 -7.75
C ASN A 193 -5.97 -10.50 -8.24
N LEU A 194 -5.14 -9.93 -7.35
CA LEU A 194 -4.27 -8.82 -7.70
C LEU A 194 -3.20 -9.18 -8.75
N ARG A 195 -2.96 -10.47 -9.01
CA ARG A 195 -1.98 -10.95 -10.00
C ARG A 195 -2.60 -11.28 -11.35
N ALA A 196 -3.92 -11.11 -11.53
CA ALA A 196 -4.65 -11.40 -12.76
C ALA A 196 -4.40 -10.38 -13.90
N TYR A 197 -3.14 -10.06 -14.19
CA TYR A 197 -2.76 -9.15 -15.27
C TYR A 197 -3.26 -9.73 -16.59
N GLN A 198 -3.65 -8.87 -17.54
CA GLN A 198 -4.23 -9.29 -18.81
C GLN A 198 -3.31 -9.07 -20.02
N GLY A 199 -2.11 -8.53 -19.78
CA GLY A 199 -1.04 -8.44 -20.76
C GLY A 199 0.32 -8.76 -20.13
N TYR A 200 1.27 -9.20 -20.96
CA TYR A 200 2.55 -9.71 -20.49
C TYR A 200 3.68 -9.35 -21.44
N PHE A 201 4.89 -9.25 -20.88
CA PHE A 201 6.13 -9.08 -21.61
C PHE A 201 7.16 -10.07 -21.08
N HIS A 202 7.92 -10.69 -21.98
CA HIS A 202 9.03 -11.55 -21.56
C HIS A 202 10.10 -11.62 -22.65
N CYS A 203 11.34 -11.38 -22.27
CA CYS A 203 12.50 -11.58 -23.12
C CYS A 203 13.68 -12.14 -22.33
N SER A 204 14.79 -12.42 -23.02
CA SER A 204 16.02 -12.93 -22.42
C SER A 204 16.80 -11.91 -21.59
N ASP A 205 16.37 -10.63 -21.59
CA ASP A 205 16.97 -9.57 -20.79
C ASP A 205 16.14 -9.34 -19.53
N GLU A 206 16.65 -9.81 -18.39
CA GLU A 206 15.95 -9.70 -17.11
C GLU A 206 15.80 -8.26 -16.62
N LEU A 207 16.64 -7.32 -17.07
CA LEU A 207 16.44 -5.91 -16.75
C LEU A 207 15.22 -5.36 -17.46
N LEU A 208 15.02 -5.71 -18.74
CA LEU A 208 13.83 -5.29 -19.49
C LEU A 208 12.55 -5.91 -18.92
N ASN A 209 12.60 -7.18 -18.52
CA ASN A 209 11.50 -7.82 -17.79
C ASN A 209 11.16 -7.01 -16.53
N ARG A 210 12.15 -6.73 -15.68
CA ARG A 210 11.94 -5.95 -14.45
C ARG A 210 11.39 -4.55 -14.72
N ILE A 211 11.89 -3.82 -15.72
CA ILE A 211 11.40 -2.49 -16.08
C ILE A 211 9.91 -2.53 -16.43
N TRP A 212 9.51 -3.50 -17.27
CA TRP A 212 8.12 -3.62 -17.71
C TRP A 212 7.18 -3.90 -16.52
N TYR A 213 7.54 -4.85 -15.66
CA TYR A 213 6.72 -5.21 -14.50
C TYR A 213 6.75 -4.18 -13.37
N SER A 214 7.83 -3.40 -13.25
CA SER A 214 7.84 -2.22 -12.40
C SER A 214 6.82 -1.21 -12.88
N GLY A 215 6.77 -0.91 -14.18
CA GLY A 215 5.78 0.01 -14.75
C GLY A 215 4.34 -0.46 -14.57
N ALA A 216 4.07 -1.75 -14.83
CA ALA A 216 2.75 -2.34 -14.63
C ALA A 216 2.32 -2.28 -13.15
N TYR A 217 3.24 -2.55 -12.22
CA TYR A 217 2.95 -2.46 -10.79
C TYR A 217 2.69 -1.03 -10.33
N THR A 218 3.45 -0.05 -10.82
CA THR A 218 3.20 1.38 -10.53
C THR A 218 1.79 1.81 -10.97
N LEU A 219 1.36 1.38 -12.16
CA LEU A 219 0.00 1.66 -12.64
C LEU A 219 -1.05 1.01 -11.73
N GLN A 220 -0.82 -0.23 -11.33
CA GLN A 220 -1.73 -0.95 -10.43
C GLN A 220 -1.86 -0.26 -9.07
N THR A 221 -0.75 0.21 -8.47
CA THR A 221 -0.78 0.94 -7.19
C THR A 221 -1.53 2.28 -7.29
N ASN A 222 -1.62 2.83 -8.50
CA ASN A 222 -2.30 4.09 -8.79
C ASN A 222 -3.78 3.92 -9.15
N GLU A 223 -4.32 2.70 -9.22
CA GLU A 223 -5.75 2.46 -9.41
C GLU A 223 -6.40 2.27 -8.05
N VAL A 224 -7.06 3.31 -7.53
CA VAL A 224 -7.45 3.41 -6.12
C VAL A 224 -8.96 3.42 -5.93
N PRO A 225 -9.49 3.13 -4.72
CA PRO A 225 -10.90 3.31 -4.43
C PRO A 225 -11.29 4.79 -4.49
N VAL A 226 -12.45 5.10 -5.05
CA VAL A 226 -12.83 6.49 -5.36
C VAL A 226 -12.97 7.41 -4.14
N ASN A 227 -13.19 6.86 -2.94
CA ASN A 227 -13.34 7.65 -1.71
C ASN A 227 -12.03 7.78 -0.91
N THR A 228 -10.89 7.63 -1.59
CA THR A 228 -9.55 7.67 -0.96
C THR A 228 -8.66 8.78 -1.52
N GLY A 229 -9.27 9.82 -2.11
CA GLY A 229 -8.57 10.98 -2.64
C GLY A 229 -7.97 11.85 -1.56
N ARG A 230 -6.87 12.54 -1.88
CA ARG A 230 -6.21 13.47 -0.96
C ARG A 230 -7.05 14.71 -0.72
N VAL A 231 -7.30 15.05 0.54
CA VAL A 231 -7.90 16.32 0.94
C VAL A 231 -6.78 17.28 1.34
N THR A 232 -6.68 18.43 0.67
CA THR A 232 -5.65 19.47 0.92
C THR A 232 -6.22 20.64 1.72
N ASP A 233 -7.46 21.04 1.43
CA ASP A 233 -8.13 22.16 2.08
C ASP A 233 -8.23 22.00 3.60
N GLY A 234 -7.69 23.00 4.31
CA GLY A 234 -7.72 23.05 5.78
C GLY A 234 -6.80 22.04 6.48
N VAL A 235 -6.02 21.23 5.74
CA VAL A 235 -5.07 20.29 6.33
C VAL A 235 -3.73 20.98 6.54
N THR A 236 -3.42 21.34 7.79
CA THR A 236 -2.19 22.04 8.17
C THR A 236 -1.04 21.12 8.59
N SER A 237 -1.31 19.84 8.85
CA SER A 237 -0.31 18.83 9.19
C SER A 237 -0.78 17.43 8.80
N GLY A 238 0.19 16.56 8.48
CA GLY A 238 -0.06 15.18 8.07
C GLY A 238 -0.87 15.05 6.79
N TRP A 239 -1.61 13.95 6.68
CA TRP A 239 -2.42 13.65 5.50
C TRP A 239 -3.83 13.23 5.86
N VAL A 240 -4.74 13.42 4.91
CA VAL A 240 -6.11 12.93 4.96
C VAL A 240 -6.48 12.47 3.55
N ASN A 241 -6.87 11.21 3.42
CA ASN A 241 -7.17 10.51 2.17
C ASN A 241 -8.59 9.95 2.20
N ASN A 242 -9.59 10.81 2.43
CA ASN A 242 -11.02 10.45 2.42
C ASN A 242 -11.85 11.31 1.44
N GLY A 243 -11.19 11.97 0.48
CA GLY A 243 -11.84 12.75 -0.55
C GLY A 243 -12.47 11.86 -1.63
N THR A 244 -13.54 12.34 -2.27
CA THR A 244 -14.18 11.66 -3.40
C THR A 244 -13.53 12.09 -4.72
N LEU A 245 -12.90 11.14 -5.41
CA LEU A 245 -12.16 11.33 -6.66
C LEU A 245 -13.05 11.31 -7.90
N GLY A 246 -14.19 10.61 -7.86
CA GLY A 246 -15.01 10.41 -9.05
C GLY A 246 -16.08 9.34 -8.89
N PRO A 247 -16.71 8.95 -10.01
CA PRO A 247 -17.71 7.88 -10.03
C PRO A 247 -17.05 6.49 -10.02
N GLY A 248 -17.86 5.46 -9.74
CA GLY A 248 -17.44 4.05 -9.81
C GLY A 248 -16.71 3.56 -8.55
N ASP A 249 -16.13 2.36 -8.63
CA ASP A 249 -15.44 1.71 -7.51
C ASP A 249 -13.91 1.84 -7.58
N THR A 250 -13.37 2.22 -8.75
CA THR A 250 -11.93 2.39 -8.99
C THR A 250 -11.67 3.59 -9.90
N ILE A 251 -10.53 4.25 -9.70
CA ILE A 251 -10.08 5.38 -10.52
C ILE A 251 -8.55 5.45 -10.55
N ILE A 252 -7.98 5.85 -11.70
CA ILE A 252 -6.53 6.00 -11.84
C ILE A 252 -6.08 7.40 -11.40
N VAL A 253 -5.03 7.46 -10.58
CA VAL A 253 -4.42 8.70 -10.09
C VAL A 253 -2.95 8.85 -10.54
N ASP A 254 -2.40 10.05 -10.37
CA ASP A 254 -1.00 10.41 -10.65
C ASP A 254 0.00 9.63 -9.80
N GLY A 255 -0.28 9.45 -8.51
CA GLY A 255 0.62 8.78 -7.58
C GLY A 255 -0.10 8.17 -6.39
N ALA A 256 0.32 6.96 -6.01
CA ALA A 256 -0.26 6.20 -4.92
C ALA A 256 -0.11 6.94 -3.57
N LYS A 257 1.07 7.46 -3.22
CA LYS A 257 1.23 8.26 -1.99
C LYS A 257 0.62 9.66 -2.12
N ARG A 258 1.01 10.37 -3.20
CA ARG A 258 0.74 11.79 -3.47
C ARG A 258 0.80 12.03 -4.99
N ASP A 259 -0.01 12.91 -5.58
CA ASP A 259 -1.07 13.74 -4.99
C ASP A 259 -2.40 13.00 -4.82
N ARG A 260 -2.50 11.75 -5.30
CA ARG A 260 -3.73 10.94 -5.30
C ARG A 260 -4.88 11.68 -5.96
N ALA A 261 -4.62 12.25 -7.14
CA ALA A 261 -5.59 13.01 -7.93
C ALA A 261 -5.58 12.56 -9.39
N VAL A 262 -6.63 12.92 -10.14
CA VAL A 262 -6.71 12.63 -11.57
C VAL A 262 -6.01 13.75 -12.34
N TRP A 263 -4.88 13.41 -12.97
CA TRP A 263 -4.09 14.34 -13.78
C TRP A 263 -4.18 14.01 -15.28
N PRO A 264 -4.76 14.87 -16.13
CA PRO A 264 -4.91 14.59 -17.57
C PRO A 264 -3.57 14.37 -18.31
N GLY A 265 -2.51 15.05 -17.89
CA GLY A 265 -1.16 14.89 -18.46
C GLY A 265 -0.63 13.47 -18.25
N ASP A 266 -0.72 12.98 -17.01
CA ASP A 266 -0.32 11.65 -16.59
C ASP A 266 -1.12 10.57 -17.33
N MET A 267 -2.42 10.77 -17.50
CA MET A 267 -3.28 9.84 -18.23
C MET A 267 -2.82 9.63 -19.68
N GLY A 268 -2.30 10.66 -20.35
CA GLY A 268 -1.78 10.52 -21.72
C GLY A 268 -0.65 9.50 -21.85
N ILE A 269 0.12 9.28 -20.77
CA ILE A 269 1.23 8.32 -20.71
C ILE A 269 0.79 7.00 -20.06
N ALA A 270 -0.02 7.07 -19.00
CA ALA A 270 -0.44 5.93 -18.22
C ALA A 270 -1.42 5.01 -18.97
N VAL A 271 -2.36 5.57 -19.73
CA VAL A 271 -3.47 4.80 -20.34
C VAL A 271 -2.98 3.72 -21.31
N PRO A 272 -2.10 3.99 -22.29
CA PRO A 272 -1.59 2.95 -23.18
C PRO A 272 -0.87 1.84 -22.41
N SER A 273 -0.10 2.22 -21.39
CA SER A 273 0.67 1.29 -20.55
C SER A 273 -0.25 0.42 -19.70
N ALA A 274 -1.31 0.99 -19.11
CA ALA A 274 -2.30 0.27 -18.32
C ALA A 274 -3.08 -0.72 -19.20
N PHE A 275 -3.46 -0.30 -20.41
CA PHE A 275 -4.14 -1.16 -21.38
C PHE A 275 -3.31 -2.39 -21.77
N VAL A 276 -2.02 -2.22 -22.09
CA VAL A 276 -1.18 -3.34 -22.54
C VAL A 276 -0.66 -4.24 -21.40
N SER A 277 -0.81 -3.83 -20.14
CA SER A 277 -0.30 -4.58 -18.98
C SER A 277 -1.41 -5.15 -18.11
N LEU A 278 -2.26 -4.29 -17.54
CA LEU A 278 -3.37 -4.68 -16.68
C LEU A 278 -4.61 -5.07 -17.49
N GLY A 279 -4.80 -4.46 -18.67
CA GLY A 279 -5.93 -4.70 -19.58
C GLY A 279 -7.30 -4.28 -19.03
N ASP A 280 -7.32 -3.54 -17.92
CA ASP A 280 -8.51 -2.98 -17.33
C ASP A 280 -8.53 -1.46 -17.57
N LEU A 281 -9.66 -0.97 -18.06
CA LEU A 281 -9.87 0.43 -18.41
C LEU A 281 -10.98 1.09 -17.59
N GLU A 282 -11.55 0.41 -16.59
CA GLU A 282 -12.63 0.99 -15.77
C GLU A 282 -12.10 2.18 -14.95
N SER A 283 -10.91 2.06 -14.37
CA SER A 283 -10.24 3.16 -13.65
C SER A 283 -9.98 4.36 -14.56
N VAL A 284 -9.62 4.11 -15.83
CA VAL A 284 -9.39 5.15 -16.86
C VAL A 284 -10.71 5.82 -17.25
N LYS A 285 -11.76 5.03 -17.48
CA LYS A 285 -13.11 5.53 -17.80
C LYS A 285 -13.63 6.43 -16.69
N ASN A 286 -13.48 6.04 -15.43
CA ASN A 286 -13.93 6.85 -14.29
C ASN A 286 -13.13 8.15 -14.14
N ALA A 287 -11.82 8.11 -14.41
CA ALA A 287 -10.96 9.30 -14.47
C ALA A 287 -11.37 10.27 -15.59
N LEU A 288 -11.62 9.77 -16.81
CA LEU A 288 -12.15 10.58 -17.91
C LEU A 288 -13.53 11.16 -17.58
N GLN A 289 -14.39 10.38 -16.91
CA GLN A 289 -15.72 10.81 -16.56
C GLN A 289 -15.70 11.95 -15.55
N ILE A 290 -14.85 11.89 -14.51
CA ILE A 290 -14.75 13.01 -13.58
C ILE A 290 -14.16 14.23 -14.27
N MET A 291 -13.13 14.08 -15.10
CA MET A 291 -12.58 15.18 -15.90
C MET A 291 -13.66 15.87 -16.74
N TYR A 292 -14.49 15.08 -17.44
CA TYR A 292 -15.62 15.58 -18.22
C TYR A 292 -16.64 16.32 -17.34
N ASN A 293 -17.01 15.74 -16.20
CA ASN A 293 -17.99 16.32 -15.26
C ASN A 293 -17.53 17.66 -14.67
N THR A 294 -16.22 17.85 -14.53
CA THR A 294 -15.63 19.07 -13.94
C THR A 294 -15.13 20.07 -14.99
N GLN A 295 -15.40 19.84 -16.28
CA GLN A 295 -15.08 20.83 -17.31
C GLN A 295 -15.86 22.12 -17.03
N VAL A 296 -15.15 23.19 -16.67
CA VAL A 296 -15.74 24.52 -16.59
C VAL A 296 -16.10 25.00 -18.00
N ARG A 297 -17.25 25.63 -18.13
CA ARG A 297 -17.75 26.15 -19.39
C ARG A 297 -17.11 27.50 -19.70
N LEU A 298 -15.78 27.59 -19.91
CA LEU A 298 -15.13 28.84 -20.30
C LEU A 298 -14.02 28.67 -21.35
N THR A 299 -14.02 29.64 -22.26
CA THR A 299 -13.11 29.97 -23.38
C THR A 299 -11.66 29.54 -23.23
N PRO A 300 -10.94 29.26 -24.34
CA PRO A 300 -9.65 28.56 -24.35
C PRO A 300 -8.63 29.22 -23.43
N SER A 301 -8.44 28.64 -22.25
CA SER A 301 -7.29 28.88 -21.40
C SER A 301 -6.18 27.89 -21.82
N PRO A 302 -4.93 28.31 -21.95
CA PRO A 302 -3.82 27.43 -22.34
C PRO A 302 -3.36 26.49 -21.20
N HIS A 303 -4.01 26.49 -20.03
CA HIS A 303 -3.60 25.71 -18.87
C HIS A 303 -4.55 24.54 -18.58
N PRO A 304 -4.04 23.29 -18.46
CA PRO A 304 -4.86 22.15 -18.05
C PRO A 304 -5.41 22.35 -16.63
N CYS A 305 -6.72 22.13 -16.46
CA CYS A 305 -7.34 21.98 -15.14
C CYS A 305 -7.05 20.58 -14.60
N TRP A 306 -6.77 20.49 -13.31
CA TRP A 306 -6.63 19.22 -12.57
C TRP A 306 -7.86 19.01 -11.68
N VAL A 307 -8.24 17.75 -11.43
CA VAL A 307 -9.41 17.43 -10.59
C VAL A 307 -8.94 17.02 -9.21
N GLN A 308 -9.12 17.89 -8.22
CA GLN A 308 -8.97 17.55 -6.82
C GLN A 308 -10.30 17.11 -6.19
N PRO A 309 -10.28 16.32 -5.09
CA PRO A 309 -11.50 15.81 -4.44
C PRO A 309 -12.45 16.87 -3.87
N ASP A 310 -11.99 18.11 -3.73
CA ASP A 310 -12.77 19.29 -3.33
C ASP A 310 -13.63 19.87 -4.48
N LYS A 311 -13.58 19.26 -5.68
CA LYS A 311 -14.29 19.68 -6.90
C LYS A 311 -13.83 21.05 -7.43
N SER A 312 -12.67 21.56 -7.02
CA SER A 312 -12.12 22.76 -7.63
C SER A 312 -11.38 22.42 -8.92
N CYS A 313 -11.76 23.06 -10.04
CA CYS A 313 -10.93 23.12 -11.25
C CYS A 313 -9.85 24.16 -10.93
N LEU A 314 -8.72 23.74 -10.36
CA LEU A 314 -7.57 24.63 -10.24
C LEU A 314 -6.98 24.78 -11.64
N ILE A 315 -7.45 25.80 -12.37
CA ILE A 315 -6.64 26.43 -13.41
C ILE A 315 -5.40 26.91 -12.67
N GLY A 316 -4.20 26.51 -13.13
CA GLY A 316 -2.94 26.99 -12.56
C GLY A 316 -3.01 28.50 -12.33
N GLN A 317 -3.25 28.90 -11.09
CA GLN A 317 -2.96 30.25 -10.67
C GLN A 317 -1.45 30.26 -10.49
N ASP A 318 -0.76 30.62 -11.56
CA ASP A 318 0.54 31.28 -11.46
C ASP A 318 0.35 32.50 -10.55
N ASN A 319 0.45 32.28 -9.25
CA ASN A 319 0.68 33.28 -8.23
C ASN A 319 1.77 32.76 -7.30
N GLY A 320 2.97 32.59 -7.89
CA GLY A 320 4.23 32.60 -7.17
C GLY A 320 4.83 31.25 -6.83
N CYS A 321 5.84 30.84 -7.61
CA CYS A 321 7.05 30.28 -6.99
C CYS A 321 7.68 31.38 -6.12
N ILE A 322 7.51 31.29 -4.80
CA ILE A 322 8.47 31.73 -3.78
C ILE A 322 8.46 30.67 -2.67
#